data_AF-A0A417L8S3-F1
#
_entry.id   AF-A0A417L8S3-F1
#
_cell.length_a   1.000
_cell.length_b   1.000
_cell.length_c   1.000
_cell.angle_alpha   90.00
_cell.angle_beta   90.00
_cell.angle_gamma   90.00
#
_symmetry.space_group_name_H-M   'P 1'
#
loop_
_entity.id
_entity.type
_entity.pdbx_description
1 polymer ?
#
loop_
_entity_poly.entity_id
_entity_poly.type
_entity_poly.pdbx_seq_one_letter_code
_entity_poly.pdbx_strand_id
1 'polypeptide(L)'
;MKRNILYCCLCTVLLGLSACGDGSVDKNEYFEEGMGGLRLMAGYSTEIKVPIITRSADFSDLVVEDLHIVITDNKDNLVKLDKVYGDLLNEEEGGLPIVLPLGEYTVKACTTTDTADGITEIPYFMAENNKVMVVEKQISNVALSCTFESIGVELEISDQFKQLMKEHPNNYSYQVTVSNGVASWEFTPEKMTTAYFLDACKALVVKVKVRLGSSNKWYPERTYYVKNSLNTPATSPQLGEYYVIRLDAGLESEKVLSLKSVTQNITE
;
A
#
# COMPACT_ATOMS: atom_id res chain seq x y z
N MET A 1 -35.14 -98.53 14.89
CA MET A 1 -35.87 -97.91 16.03
C MET A 1 -35.73 -96.40 15.93
N LYS A 2 -36.86 -95.67 15.84
CA LYS A 2 -37.20 -94.29 16.31
C LYS A 2 -36.01 -93.29 16.50
N ARG A 3 -35.94 -92.11 15.88
CA ARG A 3 -36.79 -90.89 16.05
C ARG A 3 -36.34 -89.88 14.96
N ASN A 4 -37.20 -89.33 14.12
CA ASN A 4 -37.99 -88.10 14.30
C ASN A 4 -37.20 -86.80 14.59
N ILE A 5 -37.28 -85.88 13.60
CA ILE A 5 -37.81 -84.51 13.69
C ILE A 5 -36.85 -83.29 13.61
N LEU A 6 -37.20 -82.39 12.66
CA LEU A 6 -37.05 -80.90 12.59
C LEU A 6 -35.64 -80.30 12.40
N TYR A 7 -35.40 -79.18 11.71
CA TYR A 7 -36.12 -78.27 10.79
C TYR A 7 -35.09 -77.20 10.34
N CYS A 8 -35.40 -76.49 9.25
CA CYS A 8 -34.92 -75.14 8.89
C CYS A 8 -33.43 -74.95 8.53
N CYS A 9 -33.15 -74.72 7.25
CA CYS A 9 -33.12 -73.38 6.61
C CYS A 9 -31.90 -72.56 7.03
N LEU A 10 -30.96 -72.37 6.11
CA LEU A 10 -30.68 -71.01 5.61
C LEU A 10 -29.85 -71.05 4.32
N CYS A 11 -30.28 -70.21 3.39
CA CYS A 11 -29.76 -70.00 2.05
C CYS A 11 -28.29 -69.58 2.01
N THR A 12 -27.50 -70.24 1.16
CA THR A 12 -26.25 -69.70 0.63
C THR A 12 -26.57 -68.64 -0.43
N VAL A 13 -26.66 -67.38 0.00
CA VAL A 13 -26.60 -66.23 -0.92
C VAL A 13 -25.13 -66.01 -1.27
N LEU A 14 -24.74 -66.38 -2.49
CA LEU A 14 -23.49 -65.93 -3.10
C LEU A 14 -23.61 -64.42 -3.34
N LEU A 15 -22.97 -63.63 -2.49
CA LEU A 15 -22.73 -62.21 -2.71
C LEU A 15 -21.67 -62.06 -3.81
N GLY A 16 -22.09 -61.57 -4.98
CA GLY A 16 -21.19 -60.97 -5.95
C GLY A 16 -20.61 -59.71 -5.35
N LEU A 17 -19.28 -59.68 -5.20
CA LEU A 17 -18.54 -58.46 -4.89
C LEU A 17 -18.58 -57.57 -6.13
N SER A 18 -19.53 -56.64 -6.19
CA SER A 18 -19.40 -55.44 -7.00
C SER A 18 -18.26 -54.61 -6.42
N ALA A 19 -17.14 -54.59 -7.13
CA ALA A 19 -16.07 -53.64 -6.92
C ALA A 19 -16.66 -52.22 -7.10
N CYS A 20 -16.88 -51.52 -5.98
CA CYS A 20 -16.89 -50.06 -5.99
C CYS A 20 -15.48 -49.64 -6.43
N GLY A 21 -15.34 -49.34 -7.72
CA GLY A 21 -14.20 -48.55 -8.17
C GLY A 21 -14.18 -47.26 -7.37
N ASP A 22 -13.03 -46.98 -6.77
CA ASP A 22 -12.72 -45.71 -6.14
C ASP A 22 -13.19 -44.59 -7.06
N GLY A 23 -14.25 -43.91 -6.65
CA GLY A 23 -14.68 -42.69 -7.28
C GLY A 23 -13.49 -41.75 -7.20
N SER A 24 -13.00 -41.32 -8.35
CA SER A 24 -12.12 -40.17 -8.45
C SER A 24 -12.68 -39.08 -7.54
N VAL A 25 -11.94 -38.75 -6.48
CA VAL A 25 -12.21 -37.58 -5.63
C VAL A 25 -12.15 -36.38 -6.56
N ASP A 26 -13.33 -35.99 -7.04
CA ASP A 26 -13.52 -34.86 -7.92
C ASP A 26 -13.12 -33.63 -7.09
N LYS A 27 -12.12 -32.88 -7.55
CA LYS A 27 -11.56 -31.70 -6.86
C LYS A 27 -12.55 -30.52 -6.78
N ASN A 28 -13.85 -30.77 -6.92
CA ASN A 28 -14.93 -29.81 -7.11
C ASN A 28 -15.83 -29.61 -5.88
N GLU A 29 -15.53 -30.20 -4.71
CA GLU A 29 -16.37 -30.06 -3.50
C GLU A 29 -16.23 -28.72 -2.75
N TYR A 30 -15.31 -27.82 -3.14
CA TYR A 30 -15.05 -26.58 -2.40
C TYR A 30 -15.94 -25.39 -2.77
N PHE A 31 -16.71 -25.47 -3.86
CA PHE A 31 -17.53 -24.35 -4.36
C PHE A 31 -18.98 -24.77 -4.58
N GLU A 32 -19.90 -23.98 -4.03
CA GLU A 32 -21.34 -24.08 -4.32
C GLU A 32 -21.63 -23.73 -5.80
N GLU A 33 -22.80 -24.12 -6.30
CA GLU A 33 -23.25 -23.74 -7.65
C GLU A 33 -23.31 -22.21 -7.79
N GLY A 34 -22.82 -21.68 -8.91
CA GLY A 34 -22.74 -20.23 -9.12
C GLY A 34 -21.61 -19.52 -8.34
N MET A 35 -20.67 -20.27 -7.76
CA MET A 35 -19.49 -19.74 -7.08
C MET A 35 -18.19 -20.17 -7.76
N GLY A 36 -17.15 -19.38 -7.54
CA GLY A 36 -15.77 -19.71 -7.86
C GLY A 36 -14.82 -19.18 -6.78
N GLY A 37 -13.52 -19.38 -6.99
CA GLY A 37 -12.47 -18.95 -6.07
C GLY A 37 -11.59 -17.87 -6.67
N LEU A 38 -11.10 -16.97 -5.82
CA LEU A 38 -10.07 -15.99 -6.14
C LEU A 38 -8.87 -16.19 -5.21
N ARG A 39 -7.70 -16.46 -5.78
CA ARG A 39 -6.44 -16.52 -5.04
C ARG A 39 -5.59 -15.30 -5.35
N LEU A 40 -5.12 -14.65 -4.29
CA LEU A 40 -4.31 -13.44 -4.37
C LEU A 40 -2.84 -13.74 -4.08
N MET A 41 -1.97 -13.33 -5.00
CA MET A 41 -0.53 -13.27 -4.81
C MET A 41 -0.15 -11.78 -4.80
N ALA A 42 -0.13 -11.17 -3.61
CA ALA A 42 0.29 -9.78 -3.46
C ALA A 42 1.78 -9.74 -3.09
N GLY A 43 2.49 -8.76 -3.64
CA GLY A 43 3.86 -8.45 -3.25
C GLY A 43 4.17 -6.99 -3.58
N TYR A 44 5.24 -6.47 -2.99
CA TYR A 44 5.81 -5.21 -3.46
C TYR A 44 6.76 -5.49 -4.62
N SER A 45 6.74 -4.66 -5.66
CA SER A 45 7.95 -4.54 -6.49
C SER A 45 8.96 -3.73 -5.68
N THR A 46 9.73 -4.39 -4.82
CA THR A 46 10.84 -3.72 -4.11
C THR A 46 12.04 -3.48 -5.01
N GLU A 47 12.00 -3.93 -6.27
CA GLU A 47 12.95 -3.54 -7.32
C GLU A 47 12.65 -2.13 -7.84
N ILE A 48 12.54 -1.18 -6.91
CA ILE A 48 12.79 0.21 -7.21
C ILE A 48 14.30 0.29 -7.45
N LYS A 49 14.73 0.25 -8.72
CA LYS A 49 16.02 0.82 -9.09
C LYS A 49 15.92 2.32 -8.86
N VAL A 50 16.02 2.73 -7.59
CA VAL A 50 16.28 4.10 -7.19
C VAL A 50 17.61 4.44 -7.86
N PRO A 51 17.65 5.33 -8.87
CA PRO A 51 18.94 5.84 -9.32
C PRO A 51 19.50 6.60 -8.12
N ILE A 52 20.44 5.95 -7.43
CA ILE A 52 21.12 6.45 -6.25
C ILE A 52 21.61 7.84 -6.55
N ILE A 53 21.08 8.84 -5.85
CA ILE A 53 21.80 9.99 -5.30
C ILE A 53 20.83 10.67 -4.30
N THR A 54 21.32 10.81 -3.05
CA THR A 54 20.71 11.36 -1.83
C THR A 54 19.60 10.50 -1.17
N ARG A 55 19.99 9.76 -0.12
CA ARG A 55 19.20 8.90 0.80
C ARG A 55 17.88 8.40 0.21
N SER A 56 17.87 7.13 -0.23
CA SER A 56 16.65 6.37 -0.45
C SER A 56 15.71 6.58 0.73
N ALA A 57 14.49 7.06 0.49
CA ALA A 57 13.43 6.90 1.46
C ALA A 57 13.43 5.43 1.90
N ASP A 58 13.54 5.21 3.21
CA ASP A 58 13.61 3.87 3.74
C ASP A 58 12.19 3.35 3.88
N PHE A 59 11.85 2.33 3.11
CA PHE A 59 10.57 1.64 3.15
C PHE A 59 10.71 0.23 3.74
N SER A 60 11.81 -0.06 4.45
CA SER A 60 12.06 -1.37 5.07
C SER A 60 10.97 -1.82 6.03
N ASP A 61 10.26 -0.86 6.62
CA ASP A 61 9.20 -1.11 7.59
C ASP A 61 7.88 -1.52 6.92
N LEU A 62 7.79 -1.49 5.59
CA LEU A 62 6.62 -1.98 4.86
C LEU A 62 6.65 -3.50 4.74
N VAL A 63 5.60 -4.11 5.26
CA VAL A 63 5.40 -5.55 5.28
C VAL A 63 4.26 -5.90 4.30
N VAL A 64 4.44 -6.96 3.50
CA VAL A 64 3.46 -7.31 2.43
C VAL A 64 2.15 -7.78 3.06
N GLU A 65 2.28 -8.45 4.20
CA GLU A 65 1.21 -8.95 5.02
C GLU A 65 0.28 -7.81 5.47
N ASP A 66 0.76 -6.58 5.65
CA ASP A 66 -0.04 -5.44 6.12
C ASP A 66 -0.85 -4.75 5.01
N LEU A 67 -0.76 -5.21 3.76
CA LEU A 67 -1.53 -4.65 2.65
C LEU A 67 -3.04 -4.86 2.86
N HIS A 68 -3.80 -3.78 2.74
CA HIS A 68 -5.24 -3.81 2.65
C HIS A 68 -5.68 -4.31 1.28
N ILE A 69 -6.49 -5.36 1.27
CA ILE A 69 -7.13 -5.89 0.06
C ILE A 69 -8.56 -5.36 -0.04
N VAL A 70 -8.88 -4.76 -1.19
CA VAL A 70 -10.21 -4.26 -1.53
C VAL A 70 -10.69 -4.98 -2.79
N ILE A 71 -11.90 -5.54 -2.73
CA ILE A 71 -12.54 -6.20 -3.87
C ILE A 71 -13.91 -5.55 -4.11
N THR A 72 -14.13 -5.06 -5.32
CA THR A 72 -15.40 -4.49 -5.77
C THR A 72 -15.97 -5.27 -6.96
N ASP A 73 -17.29 -5.28 -7.09
CA ASP A 73 -17.96 -5.81 -8.28
C ASP A 73 -17.91 -4.81 -9.46
N ASN A 74 -18.45 -5.20 -10.61
CA ASN A 74 -18.53 -4.36 -11.80
C ASN A 74 -19.40 -3.09 -11.70
N LYS A 75 -20.03 -2.86 -10.55
CA LYS A 75 -20.81 -1.65 -10.24
C LYS A 75 -20.15 -0.83 -9.13
N ASP A 76 -18.88 -1.11 -8.82
CA ASP A 76 -18.11 -0.55 -7.72
C ASP A 76 -18.75 -0.77 -6.33
N ASN A 77 -19.65 -1.74 -6.21
CA ASN A 77 -20.14 -2.13 -4.91
C ASN A 77 -19.06 -2.92 -4.19
N LEU A 78 -18.86 -2.55 -2.95
CA LEU A 78 -17.90 -3.16 -2.06
C LEU A 78 -18.35 -4.56 -1.65
N VAL A 79 -17.60 -5.57 -2.06
CA VAL A 79 -17.94 -6.97 -1.81
C VAL A 79 -17.30 -7.45 -0.50
N LYS A 80 -16.09 -6.97 -0.22
CA LYS A 80 -15.33 -7.30 1.00
C LYS A 80 -14.37 -6.16 1.30
N LEU A 81 -14.79 -5.19 2.12
CA LEU A 81 -13.89 -4.15 2.60
C LEU A 81 -13.01 -4.78 3.68
N ASP A 82 -11.72 -4.70 3.45
CA ASP A 82 -10.72 -4.70 4.50
C ASP A 82 -10.44 -6.06 5.15
N LYS A 83 -9.72 -6.90 4.39
CA LYS A 83 -8.83 -7.88 5.01
C LYS A 83 -7.39 -7.46 4.76
N VAL A 84 -6.59 -7.56 5.82
CA VAL A 84 -5.14 -7.46 5.76
C VAL A 84 -4.61 -8.71 5.04
N TYR A 85 -3.65 -8.57 4.13
CA TYR A 85 -3.18 -9.67 3.28
C TYR A 85 -2.65 -10.86 4.10
N GLY A 86 -1.99 -10.59 5.24
CA GLY A 86 -1.53 -11.62 6.17
C GLY A 86 -2.66 -12.51 6.69
N ASP A 87 -3.86 -11.97 6.89
CA ASP A 87 -5.03 -12.77 7.30
C ASP A 87 -5.48 -13.74 6.20
N LEU A 88 -5.21 -13.42 4.94
CA LEU A 88 -5.47 -14.31 3.82
C LEU A 88 -4.39 -15.40 3.70
N LEU A 89 -3.15 -15.10 4.10
CA LEU A 89 -2.03 -16.05 4.01
C LEU A 89 -2.05 -17.14 5.08
N ASN A 90 -2.56 -16.84 6.28
CA ASN A 90 -2.52 -17.71 7.45
C ASN A 90 -3.48 -18.92 7.39
N GLU A 91 -4.28 -19.07 6.33
CA GLU A 91 -5.18 -20.21 6.13
C GLU A 91 -4.47 -21.49 5.58
N GLU A 92 -3.23 -21.76 6.05
CA GLU A 92 -2.38 -22.98 5.83
C GLU A 92 -1.78 -23.23 4.42
N GLU A 93 -0.75 -22.47 3.99
CA GLU A 93 -0.02 -22.62 2.70
C GLU A 93 -0.69 -21.95 1.48
N GLY A 94 -0.79 -20.61 1.54
CA GLY A 94 -1.15 -19.77 0.39
C GLY A 94 -2.60 -19.28 0.40
N GLY A 95 -3.31 -19.48 1.50
CA GLY A 95 -4.67 -19.01 1.72
C GLY A 95 -5.71 -19.83 0.97
N LEU A 96 -6.82 -20.16 1.61
CA LEU A 96 -7.96 -20.71 0.88
C LEU A 96 -8.42 -19.65 -0.14
N PRO A 97 -8.81 -20.04 -1.37
CA PRO A 97 -9.35 -19.11 -2.34
C PRO A 97 -10.53 -18.35 -1.74
N ILE A 98 -10.55 -17.04 -1.91
CA ILE A 98 -11.69 -16.21 -1.55
C ILE A 98 -12.87 -16.65 -2.43
N VAL A 99 -13.88 -17.28 -1.81
CA VAL A 99 -15.09 -17.71 -2.52
C VAL A 99 -15.93 -16.48 -2.87
N LEU A 100 -16.25 -16.34 -4.16
CA LEU A 100 -17.03 -15.23 -4.71
C LEU A 100 -18.06 -15.77 -5.72
N PRO A 101 -19.20 -15.08 -5.90
CA PRO A 101 -20.11 -15.34 -7.01
C PRO A 101 -19.42 -15.21 -8.38
N LEU A 102 -20.02 -15.79 -9.42
CA LEU A 102 -19.53 -15.60 -10.78
C LEU A 102 -19.64 -14.12 -11.18
N GLY A 103 -18.61 -13.57 -11.78
CA GLY A 103 -18.64 -12.18 -12.22
C GLY A 103 -17.29 -11.56 -12.52
N GLU A 104 -17.38 -10.30 -12.90
CA GLU A 104 -16.25 -9.39 -13.08
C GLU A 104 -16.02 -8.61 -11.78
N TYR A 105 -14.76 -8.55 -11.37
CA TYR A 105 -14.32 -7.88 -10.16
C TYR A 105 -13.10 -7.00 -10.42
N THR A 106 -12.99 -5.95 -9.62
CA THR A 106 -11.76 -5.19 -9.44
C THR A 106 -11.13 -5.59 -8.11
N VAL A 107 -9.84 -5.90 -8.14
CA VAL A 107 -9.05 -6.25 -6.96
C VAL A 107 -7.94 -5.22 -6.81
N LYS A 108 -7.88 -4.61 -5.63
CA LYS A 108 -6.87 -3.62 -5.26
C LYS A 108 -6.12 -4.07 -4.01
N ALA A 109 -4.82 -3.88 -4.00
CA ALA A 109 -3.97 -3.98 -2.82
C ALA A 109 -3.35 -2.62 -2.54
N CYS A 110 -3.40 -2.16 -1.29
CA CYS A 110 -2.83 -0.86 -0.92
C CYS A 110 -2.41 -0.78 0.55
N THR A 111 -1.54 0.16 0.90
CA THR A 111 -1.04 0.33 2.28
C THR A 111 -2.05 0.96 3.24
N THR A 112 -3.08 1.63 2.75
CA THR A 112 -4.19 2.15 3.57
C THR A 112 -5.43 2.36 2.69
N THR A 113 -6.61 2.23 3.29
CA THR A 113 -7.88 2.64 2.66
C THR A 113 -8.29 4.06 3.04
N ASP A 114 -7.70 4.63 4.10
CA ASP A 114 -7.94 6.00 4.55
C ASP A 114 -7.20 7.00 3.65
N THR A 115 -7.91 7.47 2.63
CA THR A 115 -7.37 8.31 1.55
C THR A 115 -8.19 9.58 1.32
N ALA A 116 -9.23 9.82 2.14
CA ALA A 116 -10.21 10.87 1.92
C ALA A 116 -9.61 12.28 1.95
N ASP A 117 -8.58 12.49 2.77
CA ASP A 117 -7.91 13.79 2.92
C ASP A 117 -6.86 14.08 1.85
N GLY A 118 -6.62 13.14 0.91
CA GLY A 118 -5.61 13.28 -0.15
C GLY A 118 -4.16 13.28 0.36
N ILE A 119 -3.95 12.91 1.61
CA ILE A 119 -2.65 12.85 2.28
C ILE A 119 -2.64 11.76 3.35
N THR A 120 -1.49 11.12 3.57
CA THR A 120 -1.29 10.08 4.58
C THR A 120 0.08 10.23 5.25
N GLU A 121 0.22 9.69 6.47
CA GLU A 121 1.51 9.58 7.19
C GLU A 121 2.28 8.30 6.86
N ILE A 122 1.62 7.34 6.21
CA ILE A 122 2.20 6.08 5.74
C ILE A 122 2.44 6.21 4.22
N PRO A 123 3.58 5.75 3.69
CA PRO A 123 3.81 5.75 2.25
C PRO A 123 2.69 4.98 1.53
N TYR A 124 2.14 5.59 0.49
CA TYR A 124 1.05 4.99 -0.25
C TYR A 124 1.60 4.09 -1.35
N PHE A 125 1.42 2.79 -1.19
CA PHE A 125 1.68 1.83 -2.25
C PHE A 125 0.37 1.24 -2.72
N MET A 126 0.22 1.03 -4.03
CA MET A 126 -1.02 0.53 -4.61
C MET A 126 -0.78 -0.33 -5.86
N ALA A 127 -1.60 -1.35 -6.03
CA ALA A 127 -1.79 -2.06 -7.29
C ALA A 127 -3.27 -2.40 -7.49
N GLU A 128 -3.71 -2.39 -8.73
CA GLU A 128 -5.09 -2.71 -9.11
C GLU A 128 -5.12 -3.63 -10.34
N ASN A 129 -6.05 -4.58 -10.33
CA ASN A 129 -6.47 -5.33 -11.50
C ASN A 129 -7.99 -5.25 -11.63
N ASN A 130 -8.47 -4.56 -12.67
CA ASN A 130 -9.89 -4.30 -12.92
C ASN A 130 -10.54 -5.29 -13.91
N LYS A 131 -9.89 -6.43 -14.17
CA LYS A 131 -10.36 -7.46 -15.14
C LYS A 131 -10.30 -8.86 -14.54
N VAL A 132 -10.65 -8.98 -13.26
CA VAL A 132 -10.63 -10.27 -12.58
C VAL A 132 -11.96 -10.97 -12.82
N MET A 133 -11.91 -12.09 -13.55
CA MET A 133 -13.07 -12.95 -13.78
C MET A 133 -13.13 -14.05 -12.74
N VAL A 134 -14.24 -14.20 -12.03
CA VAL A 134 -14.54 -15.40 -11.24
C VAL A 134 -15.47 -16.28 -12.06
N VAL A 135 -15.04 -17.52 -12.29
CA VAL A 135 -15.74 -18.50 -13.13
C VAL A 135 -16.06 -19.77 -12.34
N GLU A 136 -17.08 -20.48 -12.79
CA GLU A 136 -17.71 -21.54 -12.01
C GLU A 136 -16.75 -22.65 -11.61
N LYS A 137 -16.67 -22.90 -10.29
CA LYS A 137 -15.85 -23.96 -9.66
C LYS A 137 -14.37 -23.90 -10.03
N GLN A 138 -13.86 -22.76 -10.50
CA GLN A 138 -12.44 -22.56 -10.77
C GLN A 138 -11.83 -21.52 -9.83
N ILE A 139 -10.51 -21.58 -9.70
CA ILE A 139 -9.71 -20.62 -8.94
C ILE A 139 -9.01 -19.68 -9.93
N SER A 140 -9.39 -18.41 -9.91
CA SER A 140 -8.71 -17.34 -10.62
C SER A 140 -7.53 -16.84 -9.79
N ASN A 141 -6.33 -16.82 -10.38
CA ASN A 141 -5.14 -16.34 -9.70
C ASN A 141 -4.84 -14.91 -10.14
N VAL A 142 -4.66 -14.01 -9.17
CA VAL A 142 -4.33 -12.61 -9.43
C VAL A 142 -3.03 -12.27 -8.73
N ALA A 143 -2.05 -11.84 -9.52
CA ALA A 143 -0.81 -11.28 -9.00
C ALA A 143 -0.93 -9.75 -8.97
N LEU A 144 -0.66 -9.14 -7.82
CA LEU A 144 -0.61 -7.69 -7.64
C LEU A 144 0.79 -7.30 -7.19
N SER A 145 1.36 -6.29 -7.85
CA SER A 145 2.67 -5.76 -7.54
C SER A 145 2.55 -4.27 -7.24
N CYS A 146 2.53 -3.93 -5.96
CA CYS A 146 2.29 -2.55 -5.53
C CYS A 146 3.47 -1.64 -5.87
N THR A 147 3.18 -0.47 -6.44
CA THR A 147 4.13 0.62 -6.72
C THR A 147 3.89 1.79 -5.78
N PHE A 148 4.89 2.66 -5.62
CA PHE A 148 4.77 3.86 -4.79
C PHE A 148 3.92 4.91 -5.54
N GLU A 149 2.72 5.17 -5.04
CA GLU A 149 1.68 5.98 -5.69
C GLU A 149 1.37 7.25 -4.89
N SER A 150 2.38 7.83 -4.23
CA SER A 150 2.28 9.14 -3.59
C SER A 150 3.51 10.01 -3.83
N ILE A 151 3.39 11.29 -3.50
CA ILE A 151 4.52 12.21 -3.36
C ILE A 151 4.92 12.26 -1.89
N GLY A 152 6.08 11.70 -1.56
CA GLY A 152 6.65 11.78 -0.22
C GLY A 152 7.32 13.13 0.03
N VAL A 153 7.08 13.75 1.19
CA VAL A 153 7.72 14.99 1.62
C VAL A 153 8.18 14.85 3.06
N GLU A 154 9.49 15.01 3.26
CA GLU A 154 10.14 15.00 4.57
C GLU A 154 10.72 16.38 4.87
N LEU A 155 10.76 16.75 6.16
CA LEU A 155 11.50 17.90 6.65
C LEU A 155 12.74 17.46 7.44
N GLU A 156 13.91 17.83 6.96
CA GLU A 156 15.18 17.69 7.68
C GLU A 156 15.59 19.04 8.31
N ILE A 157 15.82 19.05 9.62
CA ILE A 157 16.36 20.21 10.34
C ILE A 157 17.86 19.99 10.59
N SER A 158 18.69 21.01 10.34
CA SER A 158 20.12 20.94 10.66
C SER A 158 20.36 20.73 12.17
N ASP A 159 21.46 20.05 12.50
CA ASP A 159 21.79 19.76 13.90
C ASP A 159 22.04 21.05 14.71
N GLN A 160 22.61 22.08 14.06
CA GLN A 160 22.74 23.40 14.65
C GLN A 160 21.38 24.01 14.99
N PHE A 161 20.41 23.97 14.07
CA PHE A 161 19.10 24.55 14.34
C PHE A 161 18.35 23.75 15.42
N LYS A 162 18.47 22.42 15.44
CA LYS A 162 17.98 21.58 16.54
C LYS A 162 18.57 21.99 17.89
N GLN A 163 19.88 22.23 17.95
CA GLN A 163 20.55 22.67 19.17
C GLN A 163 20.04 24.04 19.64
N LEU A 164 19.90 25.00 18.72
CA LEU A 164 19.38 26.34 19.03
C LEU A 164 17.93 26.31 19.56
N MET A 165 17.07 25.44 19.00
CA MET A 165 15.71 25.23 19.51
C MET A 165 15.69 24.61 20.91
N LYS A 166 16.65 23.71 21.21
CA LYS A 166 16.76 23.10 22.54
C LYS A 166 17.27 24.08 23.59
N GLU A 167 18.30 24.87 23.27
CA GLU A 167 18.92 25.83 24.20
C GLU A 167 18.05 27.07 24.41
N HIS A 168 17.32 27.49 23.38
CA HIS A 168 16.52 28.70 23.40
C HIS A 168 15.12 28.47 22.79
N PRO A 169 14.27 27.68 23.46
CA PRO A 169 12.97 27.23 22.93
C PRO A 169 11.93 28.35 22.75
N ASN A 170 12.19 29.55 23.25
CA ASN A 170 11.35 30.75 23.03
C ASN A 170 11.85 31.67 21.91
N ASN A 171 13.02 31.37 21.35
CA ASN A 171 13.73 32.21 20.41
C ASN A 171 13.92 31.53 19.06
N TYR A 172 13.88 30.20 19.05
CA TYR A 172 14.01 29.38 17.85
C TYR A 172 12.79 28.48 17.70
N SER A 173 12.21 28.48 16.51
CA SER A 173 11.13 27.56 16.10
C SER A 173 10.89 27.71 14.59
N TYR A 174 10.15 26.77 14.01
CA TYR A 174 9.70 26.83 12.62
C TYR A 174 8.27 26.33 12.51
N GLN A 175 7.66 26.71 11.40
CA GLN A 175 6.40 26.18 10.91
C GLN A 175 6.56 26.09 9.39
N VAL A 176 6.47 24.88 8.85
CA VAL A 176 6.56 24.65 7.40
C VAL A 176 5.27 24.00 6.94
N THR A 177 4.52 24.69 6.10
CA THR A 177 3.33 24.13 5.46
C THR A 177 3.66 23.74 4.03
N VAL A 178 3.38 22.50 3.64
CA VAL A 178 3.53 22.00 2.27
C VAL A 178 2.16 21.68 1.73
N SER A 179 1.87 22.06 0.48
CA SER A 179 0.61 21.74 -0.18
C SER A 179 0.83 21.32 -1.63
N ASN A 180 0.07 20.32 -2.08
CA ASN A 180 -0.05 19.94 -3.48
C ASN A 180 -1.25 20.62 -4.19
N GLY A 181 -1.97 21.51 -3.48
CA GLY A 181 -3.19 22.19 -3.97
C GLY A 181 -4.49 21.46 -3.67
N VAL A 182 -4.43 20.19 -3.25
CA VAL A 182 -5.59 19.39 -2.78
C VAL A 182 -5.53 19.26 -1.26
N ALA A 183 -4.41 18.76 -0.75
CA ALA A 183 -4.13 18.58 0.65
C ALA A 183 -3.01 19.52 1.14
N SER A 184 -2.87 19.64 2.46
CA SER A 184 -1.79 20.39 3.09
C SER A 184 -1.25 19.65 4.32
N TRP A 185 0.06 19.72 4.50
CA TRP A 185 0.76 19.19 5.66
C TRP A 185 1.50 20.30 6.38
N GLU A 186 1.53 20.23 7.70
CA GLU A 186 2.29 21.15 8.52
C GLU A 186 3.33 20.40 9.34
N PHE A 187 4.58 20.82 9.18
CA PHE A 187 5.69 20.44 10.02
C PHE A 187 5.93 21.49 11.10
N THR A 188 6.08 21.02 12.32
CA THR A 188 6.45 21.80 13.51
C THR A 188 7.46 21.02 14.33
N PRO A 189 8.13 21.62 15.34
CA PRO A 189 9.00 20.87 16.24
C PRO A 189 8.34 19.65 16.92
N GLU A 190 7.01 19.64 17.04
CA GLU A 190 6.24 18.56 17.63
C GLU A 190 5.68 17.57 16.59
N LYS A 191 5.65 17.97 15.31
CA LYS A 191 5.09 17.18 14.20
C LYS A 191 6.08 17.15 13.04
N MET A 192 6.84 16.05 12.97
CA MET A 192 7.90 15.83 11.98
C MET A 192 7.68 14.60 11.12
N THR A 193 6.52 13.95 11.22
CA THR A 193 6.20 12.79 10.40
C THR A 193 6.11 13.16 8.92
N THR A 194 6.68 12.30 8.08
CA THR A 194 6.69 12.46 6.62
C THR A 194 5.27 12.47 6.09
N ALA A 195 5.01 13.35 5.13
CA ALA A 195 3.74 13.45 4.44
C ALA A 195 3.78 12.72 3.10
N TYR A 196 2.71 12.02 2.77
CA TYR A 196 2.53 11.34 1.49
C TYR A 196 1.28 11.86 0.81
N PHE A 197 1.44 12.76 -0.16
CA PHE A 197 0.34 13.34 -0.93
C PHE A 197 -0.12 12.38 -2.01
N LEU A 198 -1.42 12.13 -2.10
CA LEU A 198 -2.00 11.11 -3.00
C LEU A 198 -2.30 11.62 -4.42
N ASP A 199 -2.20 12.94 -4.62
CA ASP A 199 -2.42 13.56 -5.92
C ASP A 199 -1.16 14.24 -6.44
N ALA A 200 -0.88 14.04 -7.73
CA ALA A 200 0.10 14.83 -8.47
C ALA A 200 -0.31 16.30 -8.50
N CYS A 201 0.67 17.19 -8.65
CA CYS A 201 0.41 18.63 -8.61
C CYS A 201 1.28 19.41 -9.58
N LYS A 202 0.84 20.62 -9.94
CA LYS A 202 1.62 21.49 -10.84
C LYS A 202 2.94 21.95 -10.21
N ALA A 203 2.95 22.13 -8.89
CA ALA A 203 4.09 22.47 -8.05
C ALA A 203 3.70 22.22 -6.59
N LEU A 204 4.64 21.77 -5.75
CA LEU A 204 4.44 21.81 -4.30
C LEU A 204 4.62 23.26 -3.83
N VAL A 205 3.66 23.75 -3.05
CA VAL A 205 3.71 25.08 -2.44
C VAL A 205 4.23 24.92 -1.02
N VAL A 206 5.43 25.42 -0.76
CA VAL A 206 6.08 25.35 0.55
C VAL A 206 6.07 26.74 1.18
N LYS A 207 5.37 26.88 2.30
CA LYS A 207 5.32 28.10 3.11
C LYS A 207 6.17 27.89 4.35
N VAL A 208 7.11 28.79 4.58
CA VAL A 208 8.07 28.70 5.68
C VAL A 208 7.95 29.92 6.55
N LYS A 209 7.75 29.68 7.85
CA LYS A 209 7.78 30.70 8.90
C LYS A 209 8.76 30.25 9.97
N VAL A 210 9.63 31.15 10.40
CA VAL A 210 10.67 30.85 11.38
C VAL A 210 10.70 31.90 12.48
N ARG A 211 11.14 31.49 13.65
CA ARG A 211 11.56 32.38 14.74
C ARG A 211 13.04 32.14 14.94
N LEU A 212 13.84 33.20 14.86
CA LEU A 212 15.31 33.12 14.91
C LEU A 212 15.85 34.26 15.78
N GLY A 213 16.68 33.92 16.76
CA GLY A 213 17.36 34.91 17.61
C GLY A 213 16.52 35.42 18.78
N SER A 214 16.97 36.52 19.40
CA SER A 214 16.51 36.94 20.73
C SER A 214 15.13 37.59 20.80
N SER A 215 14.53 37.93 19.66
CA SER A 215 13.14 38.37 19.64
C SER A 215 12.24 37.15 19.53
N ASN A 216 11.33 36.95 20.49
CA ASN A 216 10.26 35.94 20.41
C ASN A 216 9.20 36.31 19.32
N LYS A 217 9.67 36.72 18.14
CA LYS A 217 8.89 37.22 17.02
C LYS A 217 9.13 36.34 15.82
N TRP A 218 8.05 35.93 15.20
CA TRP A 218 8.09 35.22 13.93
C TRP A 218 8.50 36.17 12.81
N TYR A 219 9.39 35.70 11.94
CA TYR A 219 9.69 36.34 10.68
C TYR A 219 8.49 36.21 9.73
N PRO A 220 8.37 37.12 8.73
CA PRO A 220 7.35 37.00 7.70
C PRO A 220 7.41 35.63 7.00
N GLU A 221 6.25 35.09 6.66
CA GLU A 221 6.13 33.86 5.88
C GLU A 221 6.77 34.05 4.50
N ARG A 222 7.51 33.03 4.05
CA ARG A 222 8.05 32.95 2.69
C ARG A 222 7.41 31.77 1.97
N THR A 223 7.02 32.00 0.71
CA THR A 223 6.41 30.97 -0.13
C THR A 223 7.37 30.57 -1.25
N TYR A 224 7.54 29.27 -1.42
CA TYR A 224 8.35 28.66 -2.47
C TYR A 224 7.47 27.74 -3.31
N TYR A 225 7.72 27.71 -4.62
CA TYR A 225 7.04 26.83 -5.57
C TYR A 225 8.05 25.81 -6.08
N VAL A 226 7.89 24.56 -5.67
CA VAL A 226 8.79 23.46 -5.99
C VAL A 226 8.31 22.78 -7.27
N LYS A 227 9.21 22.71 -8.25
CA LYS A 227 9.05 21.99 -9.51
C LYS A 227 10.28 21.14 -9.77
N ASN A 228 10.14 20.16 -10.66
CA ASN A 228 11.21 19.27 -11.05
C ASN A 228 12.17 20.01 -11.99
N SER A 229 13.40 20.20 -11.53
CA SER A 229 14.40 21.04 -12.19
C SER A 229 15.25 20.31 -13.23
N LEU A 230 15.08 18.99 -13.36
CA LEU A 230 15.93 18.15 -14.22
C LEU A 230 15.62 18.26 -15.72
N ASN A 231 14.51 18.89 -16.10
CA ASN A 231 14.11 19.05 -17.50
C ASN A 231 13.92 20.54 -17.85
N THR A 232 14.20 20.90 -19.11
CA THR A 232 13.83 22.20 -19.69
C THR A 232 12.79 21.96 -20.78
N PRO A 233 11.52 22.37 -20.59
CA PRO A 233 10.99 23.13 -19.45
C PRO A 233 10.87 22.29 -18.17
N ALA A 234 10.86 22.97 -17.02
CA ALA A 234 10.67 22.34 -15.70
C ALA A 234 9.37 21.55 -15.67
N THR A 235 9.44 20.31 -15.15
CA THR A 235 8.28 19.43 -15.03
C THR A 235 7.61 19.55 -13.66
N SER A 236 6.37 19.09 -13.58
CA SER A 236 5.57 19.11 -12.36
C SER A 236 5.86 17.88 -11.48
N PRO A 237 5.77 17.98 -10.15
CA PRO A 237 5.82 16.84 -9.25
C PRO A 237 4.84 15.72 -9.63
N GLN A 238 5.31 14.48 -9.64
CA GLN A 238 4.57 13.28 -10.02
C GLN A 238 4.49 12.29 -8.85
N LEU A 239 3.49 11.43 -8.87
CA LEU A 239 3.42 10.28 -7.96
C LEU A 239 4.66 9.39 -8.15
N GLY A 240 5.11 8.76 -7.06
CA GLY A 240 6.34 7.99 -7.04
C GLY A 240 7.60 8.82 -6.71
N GLU A 241 7.47 10.14 -6.57
CA GLU A 241 8.59 11.02 -6.22
C GLU A 241 8.68 11.31 -4.71
N TYR A 242 9.89 11.61 -4.24
CA TYR A 242 10.18 11.92 -2.84
C TYR A 242 11.01 13.20 -2.72
N TYR A 243 10.60 14.10 -1.83
CA TYR A 243 11.22 15.41 -1.62
C TYR A 243 11.66 15.58 -0.17
N VAL A 244 12.89 16.06 0.01
CA VAL A 244 13.40 16.44 1.32
C VAL A 244 13.57 17.95 1.37
N ILE A 245 12.82 18.60 2.25
CA ILE A 245 12.98 20.02 2.56
C ILE A 245 14.02 20.11 3.66
N ARG A 246 15.06 20.91 3.44
CA ARG A 246 16.10 21.15 4.45
C ARG A 246 15.96 22.55 5.02
N LEU A 247 15.83 22.64 6.34
CA LEU A 247 15.89 23.91 7.06
C LEU A 247 17.17 24.00 7.87
N ASP A 248 17.84 25.14 7.73
CA ASP A 248 19.06 25.46 8.47
C ASP A 248 18.96 26.86 9.08
N ALA A 249 19.62 27.03 10.23
CA ALA A 249 19.78 28.29 10.93
C ALA A 249 21.26 28.41 11.38
N GLY A 250 22.07 29.06 10.53
CA GLY A 250 23.50 29.29 10.74
C GLY A 250 24.03 30.50 9.96
N LEU A 251 25.23 30.97 10.33
CA LEU A 251 25.90 32.12 9.68
C LEU A 251 26.50 31.78 8.31
N GLU A 252 26.75 30.50 8.04
CA GLU A 252 27.23 30.02 6.76
C GLU A 252 26.08 29.38 5.99
N SER A 253 25.77 29.93 4.82
CA SER A 253 24.75 29.38 3.94
C SER A 253 25.28 28.14 3.22
N GLU A 254 25.08 26.95 3.77
CA GLU A 254 24.92 25.80 2.89
C GLU A 254 23.59 25.99 2.13
N LYS A 255 23.64 25.94 0.79
CA LYS A 255 22.53 26.25 -0.15
C LYS A 255 21.13 26.00 0.46
N VAL A 256 20.43 27.10 0.75
CA VAL A 256 19.23 27.23 1.59
C VAL A 256 18.00 26.41 1.14
N LEU A 257 18.01 25.80 -0.05
CA LEU A 257 17.04 24.78 -0.48
C LEU A 257 17.66 23.96 -1.62
N SER A 258 17.73 22.64 -1.47
CA SER A 258 18.07 21.72 -2.55
C SER A 258 16.89 20.77 -2.76
N LEU A 259 16.16 20.96 -3.85
CA LEU A 259 15.04 20.11 -4.26
C LEU A 259 15.47 19.33 -5.49
N LYS A 260 15.59 18.01 -5.37
CA LYS A 260 15.92 17.10 -6.46
C LYS A 260 14.69 16.24 -6.75
N SER A 261 14.31 16.19 -8.02
CA SER A 261 13.26 15.31 -8.55
C SER A 261 13.87 14.08 -9.19
N VAL A 262 13.13 12.97 -9.31
CA VAL A 262 13.63 11.73 -9.95
C VAL A 262 12.60 11.29 -10.99
N THR A 263 12.99 11.23 -12.26
CA THR A 263 12.14 10.67 -13.33
C THR A 263 12.90 9.57 -14.04
N GLN A 264 12.27 8.40 -14.24
CA GLN A 264 12.84 7.28 -14.97
C GLN A 264 12.98 7.62 -16.47
N ASN A 265 14.15 7.36 -17.04
CA ASN A 265 14.25 7.07 -18.46
C ASN A 265 14.01 5.56 -18.63
N ILE A 266 12.81 5.20 -19.08
CA ILE A 266 12.51 3.84 -19.52
C ILE A 266 13.30 3.64 -20.83
N THR A 267 14.28 2.74 -20.80
CA THR A 267 14.88 2.21 -22.03
C THR A 267 14.31 0.81 -22.21
N GLU A 268 13.71 0.57 -23.37
CA GLU A 268 13.08 -0.70 -23.77
C GLU A 268 14.01 -1.92 -23.64
#